data_AF-T0H5L6-F1
#
_entry.id   AF-T0H5L6-F1
#
_cell.length_a   1.000
_cell.length_b   1.000
_cell.length_c   1.000
_cell.angle_alpha   90.00
_cell.angle_beta   90.00
_cell.angle_gamma   90.00
#
_symmetry.space_group_name_H-M   'P 1'
#
loop_
_entity.id
_entity.type
_entity.pdbx_description
1 polymer ?
#
loop_
_entity_poly.entity_id
_entity_poly.type
_entity_poly.pdbx_seq_one_letter_code
_entity_poly.pdbx_strand_id
1 'polypeptide(L)'
;MIDPNTRLAFSVVENPGVYALLLGSGISRAAEIPTGWDITLDLVRRVAAAEGVTDESDWAAWHVARFGGEPGYSSLLDALSATPTERRSILHHYIEPSPDDLEAGRRIPTPAHHAIARMVQAGFIKVVITTNFDRLLETALSMVGVEPSVIKSVDDLAGASPLPHSRCYLLKIHGDYLDNRILNTEDELATYPSEYDALLDRILDEYGLIVSGWSGDWDPALRSALTRAPNRRYPTWWASRGGPSAAAGDLISARAATVIPISDADSFFVQLADGVEVLEKARRPAPETIEMLIAATKRNLASPERRIELADAFANEAERVIRRIGGEEFPVQHSSVTNEVLIERWQALEGVSEPLARMGGIAGRWGDGSEFEHVRSALKAIVGSQPDNGNQGLIGIANYPAYLLYHTYALGMTRAERWKDLFRWFTMPLTRRHRQTSQAVSSIFLSFWDGVETDWWKRWPGLDRRKTAWADHMIDAIVPWSRDFGLIGGEAVDNFHTLEVLGGFANLTGSEADYLSNLDGPIWMPCGQTGWNVDARAAIVERLQAPDIQPLILSAGFCRGSTEHWAGCLNAFNQLSRRMGWW
;
A
#
# COMPACT_ATOMS: atom_id res chain seq x y z
N MET A 1 25.46 21.41 0.07
CA MET A 1 25.53 20.07 0.70
C MET A 1 24.09 19.64 0.95
N ILE A 2 23.68 18.43 0.55
CA ILE A 2 22.29 17.98 0.74
C ILE A 2 22.06 17.73 2.23
N ASP A 3 20.91 18.19 2.73
CA ASP A 3 20.48 18.02 4.12
C ASP A 3 20.47 16.52 4.55
N PRO A 4 20.99 16.16 5.74
CA PRO A 4 21.05 14.77 6.21
C PRO A 4 19.69 14.07 6.32
N ASN A 5 18.63 14.77 6.75
CA ASN A 5 17.28 14.18 6.83
C ASN A 5 16.76 13.81 5.44
N THR A 6 17.00 14.69 4.46
CA THR A 6 16.64 14.43 3.06
C THR A 6 17.38 13.22 2.50
N ARG A 7 18.67 13.07 2.83
CA ARG A 7 19.47 11.89 2.41
C ARG A 7 18.97 10.60 3.07
N LEU A 8 18.58 10.67 4.34
CA LEU A 8 18.00 9.53 5.05
C LEU A 8 16.68 9.12 4.39
N ALA A 9 15.75 10.06 4.16
CA ALA A 9 14.48 9.78 3.50
C ALA A 9 14.66 9.14 2.12
N PHE A 10 15.59 9.67 1.31
CA PHE A 10 15.94 9.08 0.01
C PHE A 10 16.46 7.65 0.15
N SER A 11 17.30 7.38 1.15
CA SER A 11 17.86 6.05 1.38
C SER A 11 16.78 5.03 1.79
N VAL A 12 15.83 5.44 2.63
CA VAL A 12 14.68 4.62 3.06
C VAL A 12 13.76 4.28 1.88
N VAL A 13 13.48 5.27 1.01
CA VAL A 13 12.61 5.08 -0.16
C VAL A 13 13.24 4.17 -1.21
N GLU A 14 14.54 4.32 -1.47
CA GLU A 14 15.24 3.48 -2.45
C GLU A 14 15.47 2.05 -1.95
N ASN A 15 15.38 1.81 -0.64
CA ASN A 15 15.58 0.49 -0.03
C ASN A 15 14.44 0.14 0.96
N PRO A 16 13.20 -0.08 0.49
CA PRO A 16 12.06 -0.36 1.37
C PRO A 16 12.27 -1.63 2.20
N GLY A 17 12.08 -1.52 3.51
CA GLY A 17 12.20 -2.64 4.45
C GLY A 17 13.63 -3.04 4.80
N VAL A 18 14.64 -2.31 4.30
CA VAL A 18 16.07 -2.58 4.55
C VAL A 18 16.60 -1.84 5.78
N TYR A 19 15.95 -0.76 6.22
CA TYR A 19 16.33 -0.04 7.42
C TYR A 19 15.59 -0.58 8.65
N ALA A 20 16.36 -0.89 9.69
CA ALA A 20 15.89 -1.17 11.03
C ALA A 20 15.95 0.09 11.91
N LEU A 21 15.00 0.23 12.82
CA LEU A 21 15.02 1.28 13.84
C LEU A 21 15.64 0.74 15.13
N LEU A 22 16.49 1.52 15.78
CA LEU A 22 16.90 1.32 17.17
C LEU A 22 16.38 2.48 18.02
N LEU A 23 15.38 2.20 18.84
CA LEU A 23 14.63 3.19 19.60
C LEU A 23 14.94 3.07 21.09
N GLY A 24 15.25 4.19 21.73
CA GLY A 24 15.40 4.28 23.18
C GLY A 24 14.34 5.15 23.84
N SER A 25 14.44 5.32 25.16
CA SER A 25 13.40 5.98 25.97
C SER A 25 13.14 7.43 25.57
N GLY A 26 14.09 8.06 24.87
CA GLY A 26 13.93 9.43 24.38
C GLY A 26 12.75 9.63 23.42
N ILE A 27 12.25 8.57 22.76
CA ILE A 27 11.07 8.67 21.88
C ILE A 27 9.75 8.80 22.67
N SER A 28 9.69 8.23 23.89
CA SER A 28 8.49 8.23 24.73
C SER A 28 8.41 9.44 25.67
N ARG A 29 9.45 10.28 25.71
CA ARG A 29 9.52 11.44 26.61
C ARG A 29 8.39 12.45 26.39
N ALA A 30 7.98 12.68 25.14
CA ALA A 30 6.89 13.60 24.81
C ALA A 30 5.50 13.07 25.22
N ALA A 31 5.37 11.75 25.43
CA ALA A 31 4.19 11.14 26.04
C ALA A 31 4.20 11.25 27.58
N GLU A 32 5.12 12.02 28.16
CA GLU A 32 5.33 12.10 29.61
C GLU A 32 5.68 10.75 30.26
N ILE A 33 6.27 9.83 29.48
CA ILE A 33 6.96 8.66 30.02
C ILE A 33 8.40 9.09 30.35
N PRO A 34 8.81 9.07 31.63
CA PRO A 34 10.14 9.52 32.03
C PRO A 34 11.23 8.63 31.44
N THR A 35 12.37 9.22 31.08
CA THR A 35 13.54 8.43 30.69
C THR A 35 14.14 7.70 31.89
N GLY A 36 15.02 6.72 31.68
CA GLY A 36 15.70 6.03 32.78
C GLY A 36 16.38 7.01 33.75
N TRP A 37 17.01 8.06 33.24
CA TRP A 37 17.61 9.11 34.06
C TRP A 37 16.58 9.95 34.84
N ASP A 38 15.44 10.28 34.22
CA ASP A 38 14.37 11.02 34.90
C ASP A 38 13.77 10.18 36.05
N ILE A 39 13.62 8.87 35.86
CA ILE A 39 13.19 7.94 36.92
C ILE A 39 14.23 7.89 38.04
N THR A 40 15.53 7.81 37.72
CA THR A 40 16.61 7.84 38.71
C THR A 40 16.52 9.07 39.60
N LEU A 41 16.37 10.26 39.01
CA LEU A 41 16.27 11.51 39.76
C LEU A 41 15.02 11.55 40.65
N ASP A 42 13.87 11.07 40.16
CA ASP A 42 12.65 11.03 40.96
C ASP A 42 12.75 10.05 42.14
N LEU A 43 13.36 8.88 41.93
CA LEU A 43 13.60 7.92 43.00
C LEU A 43 14.58 8.47 44.04
N VAL A 44 15.67 9.12 43.62
CA VAL A 44 16.60 9.81 44.54
C VAL A 44 15.87 10.88 45.36
N ARG A 45 15.03 11.67 44.72
CA ARG A 45 14.19 12.67 45.40
C ARG A 45 13.26 12.03 46.43
N ARG A 46 12.63 10.90 46.12
CA ARG A 46 11.75 10.17 47.07
C ARG A 46 12.53 9.62 48.26
N VAL A 47 13.74 9.10 48.03
CA VAL A 47 14.65 8.66 49.10
C VAL A 47 15.04 9.83 49.99
N ALA A 48 15.45 10.95 49.39
CA ALA A 48 15.80 12.17 50.12
C ALA A 48 14.62 12.68 50.97
N ALA A 49 13.41 12.68 50.40
CA ALA A 49 12.20 13.08 51.12
C ALA A 49 11.88 12.14 52.29
N ALA A 50 12.10 10.83 52.13
CA ALA A 50 11.96 9.86 53.22
C ALA A 50 13.01 10.08 54.34
N GLU A 51 14.21 10.59 53.98
CA GLU A 51 15.24 11.04 54.92
C GLU A 51 15.00 12.47 55.45
N GLY A 52 13.88 13.12 55.09
CA GLY A 52 13.50 14.45 55.58
C GLY A 52 14.13 15.63 54.83
N VAL A 53 14.75 15.40 53.67
CA VAL A 53 15.33 16.44 52.81
C VAL A 53 14.35 16.77 51.68
N THR A 54 13.86 18.01 51.63
CA THR A 54 12.88 18.44 50.62
C THR A 54 13.30 19.64 49.78
N ASP A 55 14.30 20.41 50.24
CA ASP A 55 14.75 21.66 49.61
C ASP A 55 16.12 21.50 48.95
N GLU A 56 16.17 20.73 47.85
CA GLU A 56 17.38 20.56 47.05
C GLU A 56 17.10 20.89 45.58
N SER A 57 18.09 21.51 44.94
CA SER A 57 18.01 21.96 43.54
C SER A 57 18.65 20.98 42.57
N ASP A 58 19.64 20.19 43.03
CA ASP A 58 20.32 19.18 42.24
C ASP A 58 20.37 17.84 42.99
N TRP A 59 19.41 16.97 42.66
CA TRP A 59 19.29 15.65 43.27
C TRP A 59 20.45 14.72 42.92
N ALA A 60 21.09 14.89 41.76
CA ALA A 60 22.25 14.08 41.39
C ALA A 60 23.46 14.45 42.26
N ALA A 61 23.72 15.75 42.43
CA ALA A 61 24.78 16.24 43.31
C ALA A 61 24.55 15.82 44.78
N TRP A 62 23.29 15.88 45.24
CA TRP A 62 22.93 15.41 46.58
C TRP A 62 23.20 13.92 46.78
N HIS A 63 22.82 13.07 45.81
CA HIS A 63 23.10 11.63 45.89
C HIS A 63 24.61 11.36 45.99
N VAL A 64 25.41 12.02 45.14
CA VAL A 64 26.87 11.88 45.16
C VAL A 64 27.45 12.29 46.51
N ALA A 65 26.99 13.42 47.08
CA ALA A 65 27.45 13.91 48.37
C ALA A 65 27.06 12.98 49.55
N ARG A 66 25.88 12.35 49.46
CA ARG A 66 25.31 11.54 50.54
C ARG A 66 25.77 10.08 50.55
N PHE A 67 25.82 9.45 49.39
CA PHE A 67 26.06 8.02 49.23
C PHE A 67 27.41 7.69 48.58
N GLY A 68 28.03 8.67 47.91
CA GLY A 68 29.27 8.47 47.15
C GLY A 68 29.00 7.78 45.81
N GLY A 69 29.45 8.38 44.71
CA GLY A 69 29.23 7.87 43.35
C GLY A 69 27.97 8.41 42.68
N GLU A 70 27.96 8.40 41.35
CA GLU A 70 26.80 8.85 40.56
C GLU A 70 25.60 7.92 40.74
N PRO A 71 24.36 8.46 40.74
CA PRO A 71 23.18 7.63 40.88
C PRO A 71 22.95 6.77 39.62
N GLY A 72 23.11 5.45 39.76
CA GLY A 72 22.78 4.49 38.71
C GLY A 72 21.30 4.08 38.80
N TYR A 73 20.58 4.11 37.67
CA TYR A 73 19.19 3.66 37.57
C TYR A 73 19.00 2.24 38.14
N SER A 74 19.84 1.31 37.68
CA SER A 74 19.86 -0.09 38.10
C SER A 74 20.18 -0.26 39.59
N SER A 75 21.27 0.35 40.06
CA SER A 75 21.68 0.26 41.47
C SER A 75 20.65 0.80 42.44
N LEU A 76 19.94 1.86 42.04
CA LEU A 76 18.94 2.51 42.88
C LEU A 76 17.64 1.69 42.92
N LEU A 77 17.21 1.11 41.79
CA LEU A 77 16.07 0.20 41.77
C LEU A 77 16.33 -1.06 42.59
N ASP A 78 17.54 -1.63 42.51
CA ASP A 78 17.93 -2.80 43.31
C ASP A 78 18.01 -2.49 44.81
N ALA A 79 18.50 -1.29 45.18
CA ALA A 79 18.52 -0.87 46.57
C ALA A 79 17.11 -0.60 47.15
N LEU A 80 16.16 -0.17 46.31
CA LEU A 80 14.81 0.22 46.72
C LEU A 80 13.78 -0.92 46.67
N SER A 81 14.15 -2.10 46.20
CA SER A 81 13.23 -3.22 46.04
C SER A 81 13.84 -4.53 46.54
N ALA A 82 13.05 -5.31 47.28
CA ALA A 82 13.51 -6.61 47.75
C ALA A 82 13.22 -7.73 46.74
N THR A 83 12.29 -7.50 45.80
CA THR A 83 11.86 -8.51 44.82
C THR A 83 11.64 -7.92 43.42
N PRO A 84 11.78 -8.72 42.34
CA PRO A 84 11.43 -8.30 40.98
C PRO A 84 9.99 -7.78 40.82
N THR A 85 9.05 -8.30 41.60
CA THR A 85 7.64 -7.86 41.60
C THR A 85 7.47 -6.43 42.12
N GLU A 86 8.26 -6.03 43.13
CA GLU A 86 8.27 -4.66 43.63
C GLU A 86 8.89 -3.69 42.62
N ARG A 87 9.99 -4.09 41.96
CA ARG A 87 10.58 -3.32 40.83
C ARG A 87 9.53 -3.05 39.76
N ARG A 88 8.79 -4.08 39.34
CA ARG A 88 7.71 -3.94 38.35
C ARG A 88 6.63 -2.97 38.81
N SER A 89 6.21 -3.06 40.07
CA SER A 89 5.19 -2.16 40.62
C SER A 89 5.62 -0.69 40.58
N ILE A 90 6.91 -0.41 40.83
CA ILE A 90 7.48 0.94 40.73
C ILE A 90 7.43 1.43 39.28
N LEU A 91 7.88 0.62 38.31
CA LEU A 91 7.90 0.99 36.89
C LEU A 91 6.50 1.13 36.29
N HIS A 92 5.57 0.25 36.69
CA HIS A 92 4.18 0.27 36.25
C HIS A 92 3.52 1.62 36.53
N HIS A 93 3.85 2.27 37.65
CA HIS A 93 3.30 3.59 37.99
C HIS A 93 3.72 4.70 37.03
N TYR A 94 4.91 4.60 36.42
CA TYR A 94 5.39 5.61 35.47
C TYR A 94 4.88 5.40 34.04
N ILE A 95 4.49 4.16 33.70
CA ILE A 95 4.19 3.75 32.33
C ILE A 95 2.67 3.62 32.10
N GLU A 96 1.92 3.01 33.02
CA GLU A 96 0.50 2.77 32.82
C GLU A 96 -0.29 4.09 32.89
N PRO A 97 -1.12 4.42 31.89
CA PRO A 97 -1.94 5.62 31.93
C PRO A 97 -3.06 5.51 32.98
N SER A 98 -3.21 6.54 33.80
CA SER A 98 -4.42 6.73 34.61
C SER A 98 -5.56 7.36 33.78
N PRO A 99 -6.83 7.32 34.21
CA PRO A 99 -7.92 8.02 33.53
C PRO A 99 -7.63 9.51 33.29
N ASP A 100 -7.05 10.18 34.29
CA ASP A 100 -6.65 11.60 34.21
C ASP A 100 -5.52 11.83 33.21
N ASP A 101 -4.65 10.83 33.00
CA ASP A 101 -3.60 10.88 31.97
C ASP A 101 -4.23 10.81 30.58
N LEU A 102 -5.18 9.91 30.36
CA LEU A 102 -5.85 9.75 29.07
C LEU A 102 -6.68 11.00 28.71
N GLU A 103 -7.43 11.56 29.66
CA GLU A 103 -8.20 12.80 29.45
C GLU A 103 -7.29 13.99 29.09
N ALA A 104 -6.09 14.03 29.64
CA ALA A 104 -5.11 15.07 29.36
C ALA A 104 -4.18 14.74 28.17
N GLY A 105 -4.35 13.61 27.50
CA GLY A 105 -3.52 13.19 26.37
C GLY A 105 -2.08 12.81 26.74
N ARG A 106 -1.85 12.33 27.96
CA ARG A 106 -0.55 11.81 28.44
C ARG A 106 -0.47 10.30 28.30
N ARG A 107 0.75 9.77 28.21
CA ARG A 107 1.06 8.32 28.09
C ARG A 107 0.28 7.64 26.95
N ILE A 108 0.06 8.39 25.88
CA ILE A 108 -0.49 7.92 24.61
C ILE A 108 0.57 8.02 23.51
N PRO A 109 0.42 7.31 22.38
CA PRO A 109 1.40 7.38 21.30
C PRO A 109 1.63 8.81 20.81
N THR A 110 2.89 9.20 20.71
CA THR A 110 3.31 10.53 20.25
C THR A 110 3.30 10.62 18.72
N PRO A 111 3.44 11.83 18.13
CA PRO A 111 3.66 11.97 16.70
C PRO A 111 4.79 11.10 16.13
N ALA A 112 5.89 10.88 16.87
CA ALA A 112 6.95 9.96 16.46
C ALA A 112 6.43 8.51 16.28
N HIS A 113 5.67 8.02 17.25
CA HIS A 113 5.11 6.66 17.21
C HIS A 113 4.17 6.49 16.02
N HIS A 114 3.29 7.47 15.79
CA HIS A 114 2.40 7.47 14.64
C HIS A 114 3.16 7.54 13.31
N ALA A 115 4.19 8.39 13.20
CA ALA A 115 5.00 8.50 12.00
C ALA A 115 5.74 7.19 11.67
N ILE A 116 6.30 6.52 12.69
CA ILE A 116 6.91 5.19 12.54
C ILE A 116 5.86 4.18 12.09
N ALA A 117 4.69 4.15 12.74
CA ALA A 117 3.61 3.23 12.39
C ALA A 117 3.16 3.40 10.92
N ARG A 118 3.08 4.63 10.41
CA ARG A 118 2.81 4.90 8.99
C ARG A 118 3.90 4.34 8.06
N MET A 119 5.18 4.55 8.40
CA MET A 119 6.28 4.00 7.60
C MET A 119 6.33 2.47 7.62
N VAL A 120 5.93 1.84 8.74
CA VAL A 120 5.78 0.39 8.84
C VAL A 120 4.60 -0.10 8.00
N GLN A 121 3.44 0.56 8.10
CA GLN A 121 2.25 0.24 7.31
C GLN A 121 2.55 0.28 5.79
N ALA A 122 3.31 1.29 5.35
CA ALA A 122 3.75 1.45 3.98
C ALA A 122 4.92 0.52 3.57
N GLY A 123 5.43 -0.33 4.49
CA GLY A 123 6.45 -1.33 4.20
C GLY A 123 7.89 -0.82 4.12
N PHE A 124 8.13 0.45 4.46
CA PHE A 124 9.47 1.04 4.47
C PHE A 124 10.32 0.60 5.66
N ILE A 125 9.69 0.34 6.80
CA ILE A 125 10.33 -0.17 8.01
C ILE A 125 9.70 -1.51 8.36
N LYS A 126 10.54 -2.54 8.54
CA LYS A 126 10.08 -3.90 8.90
C LYS A 126 10.61 -4.39 10.23
N VAL A 127 11.70 -3.80 10.73
CA VAL A 127 12.38 -4.24 11.94
C VAL A 127 12.55 -3.04 12.87
N VAL A 128 12.12 -3.21 14.11
CA VAL A 128 12.30 -2.24 15.18
C VAL A 128 12.91 -2.96 16.37
N ILE A 129 14.05 -2.48 16.84
CA ILE A 129 14.67 -2.83 18.10
C ILE A 129 14.37 -1.69 19.06
N THR A 130 13.84 -2.00 20.24
CA THR A 130 13.55 -0.97 21.25
C THR A 130 14.01 -1.41 22.63
N THR A 131 14.59 -0.48 23.38
CA THR A 131 14.88 -0.63 24.81
C THR A 131 13.71 -0.20 25.69
N ASN A 132 12.59 0.22 25.09
CA ASN A 132 11.44 0.73 25.84
C ASN A 132 10.54 -0.40 26.32
N PHE A 133 10.06 -0.26 27.54
CA PHE A 133 9.12 -1.21 28.14
C PHE A 133 7.67 -0.89 27.79
N ASP A 134 7.36 0.39 27.53
CA ASP A 134 6.02 0.87 27.18
C ASP A 134 5.46 0.22 25.91
N ARG A 135 4.15 0.34 25.69
CA ARG A 135 3.44 -0.24 24.55
C ARG A 135 2.99 0.80 23.52
N LEU A 136 3.57 2.01 23.54
CA LEU A 136 3.09 3.12 22.72
C LEU A 136 3.26 2.84 21.23
N LEU A 137 4.34 2.18 20.83
CA LEU A 137 4.57 1.81 19.44
C LEU A 137 3.60 0.71 19.00
N GLU A 138 3.37 -0.30 19.83
CA GLU A 138 2.37 -1.36 19.58
C GLU A 138 0.98 -0.77 19.39
N THR A 139 0.57 0.16 20.25
CA THR A 139 -0.71 0.86 20.14
C THR A 139 -0.79 1.66 18.84
N ALA A 140 0.27 2.42 18.47
CA ALA A 140 0.29 3.17 17.21
C ALA A 140 0.20 2.26 15.97
N LEU A 141 0.87 1.10 16.00
CA LEU A 141 0.82 0.09 14.94
C LEU A 141 -0.58 -0.51 14.79
N SER A 142 -1.22 -0.88 15.90
CA SER A 142 -2.58 -1.42 15.90
C SER A 142 -3.60 -0.41 15.36
N MET A 143 -3.45 0.88 15.70
CA MET A 143 -4.31 1.95 15.18
C MET A 143 -4.27 2.09 13.64
N VAL A 144 -3.16 1.71 13.00
CA VAL A 144 -3.03 1.70 11.54
C VAL A 144 -3.25 0.30 10.93
N GLY A 145 -3.79 -0.65 11.70
CA GLY A 145 -4.11 -2.00 11.25
C GLY A 145 -2.89 -2.90 11.02
N VAL A 146 -1.76 -2.61 11.67
CA VAL A 146 -0.55 -3.43 11.64
C VAL A 146 -0.44 -4.19 12.96
N GLU A 147 -0.43 -5.52 12.88
CA GLU A 147 -0.16 -6.41 14.02
C GLU A 147 1.32 -6.83 14.00
N PRO A 148 2.16 -6.32 14.93
CA PRO A 148 3.58 -6.66 14.97
C PRO A 148 3.85 -8.03 15.60
N SER A 149 4.90 -8.71 15.13
CA SER A 149 5.53 -9.83 15.84
C SER A 149 6.37 -9.28 16.99
N VAL A 150 5.79 -9.21 18.19
CA VAL A 150 6.46 -8.67 19.39
C VAL A 150 7.31 -9.74 20.06
N ILE A 151 8.62 -9.50 20.13
CA ILE A 151 9.60 -10.38 20.77
C ILE A 151 10.08 -9.71 22.03
N LYS A 152 9.70 -10.26 23.19
CA LYS A 152 10.06 -9.72 24.51
C LYS A 152 10.71 -10.76 25.42
N SER A 153 10.81 -12.02 24.96
CA SER A 153 11.53 -13.11 25.62
C SER A 153 12.17 -14.06 24.60
N VAL A 154 13.05 -14.95 25.04
CA VAL A 154 13.66 -15.99 24.20
C VAL A 154 12.59 -17.00 23.73
N ASP A 155 11.57 -17.26 24.54
CA ASP A 155 10.44 -18.11 24.15
C ASP A 155 9.64 -17.49 23.01
N ASP A 156 9.39 -16.17 23.06
CA ASP A 156 8.71 -15.46 21.96
C ASP A 156 9.55 -15.54 20.68
N LEU A 157 10.88 -15.40 20.79
CA LEU A 157 11.80 -15.54 19.66
C LEU A 157 11.73 -16.94 19.04
N ALA A 158 11.67 -18.00 19.86
CA ALA A 158 11.55 -19.36 19.38
C ALA A 158 10.22 -19.64 18.67
N GLY A 159 9.13 -19.01 19.13
CA GLY A 159 7.80 -19.10 18.51
C GLY A 159 7.57 -18.14 17.34
N ALA A 160 8.47 -17.19 17.11
CA ALA A 160 8.30 -16.14 16.13
C ALA A 160 8.44 -16.64 14.69
N SER A 161 7.69 -16.01 13.78
CA SER A 161 7.95 -16.15 12.35
C SER A 161 9.34 -15.58 12.01
N PRO A 162 10.08 -16.20 11.07
CA PRO A 162 11.36 -15.66 10.60
C PRO A 162 11.25 -14.21 10.14
N LEU A 163 12.29 -13.41 10.40
CA LEU A 163 12.38 -11.98 10.01
C LEU A 163 11.83 -11.67 8.61
N PRO A 164 12.16 -12.42 7.53
CA PRO A 164 11.68 -12.09 6.17
C PRO A 164 10.16 -12.22 5.98
N HIS A 165 9.49 -13.00 6.83
CA HIS A 165 8.06 -13.28 6.74
C HIS A 165 7.22 -12.42 7.69
N SER A 166 7.87 -11.62 8.55
CA SER A 166 7.17 -10.71 9.46
C SER A 166 6.88 -9.38 8.79
N ARG A 167 5.64 -8.89 8.93
CA ARG A 167 5.23 -7.56 8.43
C ARG A 167 5.87 -6.43 9.24
N CYS A 168 5.98 -6.63 10.56
CA CYS A 168 6.68 -5.76 11.48
C CYS A 168 7.24 -6.60 12.62
N TYR A 169 8.57 -6.69 12.69
CA TYR A 169 9.29 -7.39 13.74
C TYR A 169 9.70 -6.40 14.83
N LEU A 170 9.10 -6.51 16.01
CA LEU A 170 9.35 -5.61 17.13
C LEU A 170 10.11 -6.35 18.24
N LEU A 171 11.43 -6.15 18.29
CA LEU A 171 12.30 -6.70 19.32
C LEU A 171 12.40 -5.75 20.52
N LYS A 172 11.73 -6.10 21.61
CA LYS A 172 11.81 -5.39 22.90
C LYS A 172 12.92 -6.02 23.73
N ILE A 173 14.15 -5.55 23.54
CA ILE A 173 15.36 -6.24 24.02
C ILE A 173 15.47 -6.28 25.55
N HIS A 174 14.87 -5.32 26.24
CA HIS A 174 14.82 -5.31 27.71
C HIS A 174 13.52 -5.90 28.28
N GLY A 175 12.56 -6.27 27.44
CA GLY A 175 11.28 -6.84 27.84
C GLY A 175 10.10 -5.86 27.80
N ASP A 176 9.03 -6.19 28.52
CA ASP A 176 7.73 -5.51 28.52
C ASP A 176 7.29 -5.28 29.97
N TYR A 177 6.78 -4.09 30.30
CA TYR A 177 6.42 -3.72 31.68
C TYR A 177 5.35 -4.63 32.32
N LEU A 178 4.59 -5.38 31.52
CA LEU A 178 3.61 -6.37 32.01
C LEU A 178 4.21 -7.76 32.29
N ASP A 179 5.46 -8.03 31.86
CA ASP A 179 6.19 -9.26 32.17
C ASP A 179 7.03 -9.07 33.45
N ASN A 180 7.33 -10.15 34.17
CA ASN A 180 8.21 -10.11 35.34
C ASN A 180 9.69 -10.31 34.96
N ARG A 181 9.98 -10.62 33.70
CA ARG A 181 11.32 -10.94 33.16
C ARG A 181 12.00 -9.73 32.51
N ILE A 182 11.83 -8.54 33.08
CA ILE A 182 12.35 -7.28 32.52
C ILE A 182 13.82 -7.11 32.92
N LEU A 183 14.71 -6.84 31.95
CA LEU A 183 16.12 -6.55 32.20
C LEU A 183 16.28 -5.08 32.62
N ASN A 184 16.61 -4.84 33.89
CA ASN A 184 16.73 -3.49 34.46
C ASN A 184 17.99 -3.27 35.29
N THR A 185 18.71 -4.32 35.69
CA THR A 185 19.93 -4.19 36.51
C THR A 185 21.20 -4.14 35.66
N GLU A 186 22.30 -3.66 36.22
CA GLU A 186 23.60 -3.68 35.53
C GLU A 186 24.02 -5.12 35.20
N ASP A 187 23.77 -6.07 36.10
CA ASP A 187 24.04 -7.50 35.88
C ASP A 187 23.14 -8.09 34.77
N GLU A 188 21.86 -7.69 34.72
CA GLU A 188 20.90 -8.11 33.69
C GLU A 188 21.20 -7.50 32.30
N LEU A 189 21.84 -6.33 32.25
CA LEU A 189 22.23 -5.62 31.03
C LEU A 189 23.70 -5.84 30.62
N ALA A 190 24.47 -6.58 31.42
CA ALA A 190 25.87 -6.90 31.13
C ALA A 190 26.01 -7.83 29.93
N THR A 191 25.08 -8.79 29.77
CA THR A 191 25.09 -9.79 28.69
C THR A 191 23.67 -10.12 28.25
N TYR A 192 23.46 -10.30 26.94
CA TYR A 192 22.21 -10.83 26.42
C TYR A 192 22.27 -12.34 26.21
N PRO A 193 21.13 -13.04 26.20
CA PRO A 193 21.07 -14.44 25.80
C PRO A 193 21.68 -14.65 24.40
N SER A 194 22.31 -15.79 24.18
CA SER A 194 23.01 -16.10 22.92
C SER A 194 22.09 -16.03 21.69
N GLU A 195 20.81 -16.30 21.88
CA GLU A 195 19.76 -16.25 20.87
C GLU A 195 19.44 -14.81 20.45
N TYR A 196 19.47 -13.88 21.42
CA TYR A 196 19.34 -12.45 21.15
C TYR A 196 20.58 -11.91 20.46
N ASP A 197 21.77 -12.30 20.92
CA ASP A 197 23.02 -11.92 20.26
C ASP A 197 23.05 -12.40 18.81
N ALA A 198 22.65 -13.65 18.53
CA ALA A 198 22.59 -14.19 17.17
C ALA A 198 21.58 -13.43 16.28
N LEU A 199 20.42 -13.04 16.84
CA LEU A 199 19.43 -12.24 16.14
C LEU A 199 19.94 -10.82 15.86
N LEU A 200 20.57 -10.18 16.85
CA LEU A 200 21.14 -8.84 16.73
C LEU A 200 22.28 -8.83 15.71
N ASP A 201 23.19 -9.80 15.76
CA ASP A 201 24.28 -9.93 14.79
C ASP A 201 23.72 -10.00 13.37
N ARG A 202 22.63 -10.75 13.18
CA ARG A 202 21.93 -10.84 11.90
C ARG A 202 21.29 -9.51 11.48
N ILE A 203 20.50 -8.89 12.34
CA ILE A 203 19.83 -7.61 12.02
C ILE A 203 20.89 -6.53 11.72
N LEU A 204 21.93 -6.45 12.55
CA LEU A 204 22.97 -5.42 12.45
C LEU A 204 23.97 -5.66 11.29
N ASP A 205 24.01 -6.85 10.69
CA ASP A 205 24.76 -7.15 9.45
C ASP A 205 23.91 -6.94 8.19
N GLU A 206 22.62 -7.32 8.24
CA GLU A 206 21.73 -7.34 7.08
C GLU A 206 21.01 -6.00 6.83
N TYR A 207 20.80 -5.16 7.85
CA TYR A 207 19.98 -3.95 7.77
C TYR A 207 20.79 -2.65 7.91
N GLY A 208 20.30 -1.58 7.29
CA GLY A 208 20.69 -0.21 7.65
C GLY A 208 20.10 0.14 9.02
N LEU A 209 20.72 1.07 9.75
CA LEU A 209 20.29 1.37 11.13
C LEU A 209 19.95 2.83 11.31
N ILE A 210 18.78 3.14 11.88
CA ILE A 210 18.38 4.49 12.29
C ILE A 210 18.22 4.48 13.81
N VAL A 211 19.15 5.14 14.51
CA VAL A 211 19.19 5.21 15.97
C VAL A 211 18.53 6.51 16.43
N SER A 212 17.57 6.42 17.36
CA SER A 212 16.92 7.60 17.95
C SER A 212 16.49 7.35 19.39
N GLY A 213 16.71 8.32 20.28
CA GLY A 213 16.29 8.24 21.67
C GLY A 213 17.08 7.29 22.57
N TRP A 214 18.14 6.64 22.07
CA TRP A 214 19.06 5.79 22.83
C TRP A 214 20.44 6.47 22.97
N SER A 215 20.97 6.56 24.19
CA SER A 215 22.25 7.24 24.47
C SER A 215 23.46 6.32 24.43
N GLY A 216 23.27 5.01 24.63
CA GLY A 216 24.36 4.03 24.70
C GLY A 216 25.20 4.06 25.97
N ASP A 217 24.90 4.94 26.93
CA ASP A 217 25.76 5.08 28.13
C ASP A 217 25.63 3.89 29.09
N TRP A 218 24.41 3.38 29.25
CA TRP A 218 24.03 2.42 30.31
C TRP A 218 23.65 1.03 29.77
N ASP A 219 24.01 0.71 28.53
CA ASP A 219 23.67 -0.57 27.89
C ASP A 219 24.93 -1.23 27.28
N PRO A 220 25.77 -1.87 28.11
CA PRO A 220 27.02 -2.50 27.65
C PRO A 220 26.77 -3.67 26.69
N ALA A 221 25.72 -4.47 26.87
CA ALA A 221 25.42 -5.60 25.99
C ALA A 221 25.03 -5.15 24.57
N LEU A 222 24.17 -4.14 24.43
CA LEU A 222 23.77 -3.62 23.11
C LEU A 222 24.92 -2.87 22.44
N ARG A 223 25.74 -2.14 23.20
CA ARG A 223 27.01 -1.57 22.68
C ARG A 223 27.92 -2.67 22.12
N SER A 224 28.06 -3.77 22.84
CA SER A 224 28.84 -4.93 22.40
C SER A 224 28.27 -5.51 21.10
N ALA A 225 26.95 -5.70 21.00
CA ALA A 225 26.30 -6.14 19.76
C ALA A 225 26.58 -5.19 18.58
N LEU A 226 26.47 -3.87 18.79
CA LEU A 226 26.81 -2.89 17.75
C LEU A 226 28.28 -2.94 17.35
N THR A 227 29.18 -3.28 18.27
CA THR A 227 30.63 -3.34 18.00
C THR A 227 31.05 -4.64 17.31
N ARG A 228 30.39 -5.76 17.64
CA ARG A 228 30.69 -7.10 17.09
C ARG A 228 30.21 -7.33 15.66
N ALA A 229 29.25 -6.53 15.18
CA ALA A 229 28.78 -6.57 13.80
C ALA A 229 29.37 -5.38 12.99
N PRO A 230 30.62 -5.45 12.52
CA PRO A 230 31.31 -4.31 11.89
C PRO A 230 30.85 -4.01 10.47
N ASN A 231 30.01 -4.88 9.87
CA ASN A 231 29.60 -4.76 8.49
C ASN A 231 28.74 -3.51 8.27
N ARG A 232 28.88 -2.92 7.08
CA ARG A 232 28.28 -1.63 6.71
C ARG A 232 27.63 -1.73 5.33
N ARG A 233 26.89 -2.83 5.08
CA ARG A 233 26.17 -3.04 3.81
C ARG A 233 25.24 -1.87 3.50
N TYR A 234 24.60 -1.34 4.55
CA TYR A 234 23.75 -0.16 4.49
C TYR A 234 24.18 0.88 5.55
N PRO A 235 23.98 2.18 5.30
CA PRO A 235 24.36 3.24 6.22
C PRO A 235 23.72 3.15 7.61
N THR A 236 24.45 3.65 8.61
CA THR A 236 23.92 3.95 9.95
C THR A 236 23.68 5.44 10.10
N TRP A 237 22.51 5.81 10.62
CA TRP A 237 22.08 7.17 10.90
C TRP A 237 21.83 7.32 12.40
N TRP A 238 22.34 8.39 12.99
CA TRP A 238 22.25 8.62 14.43
C TRP A 238 21.56 9.95 14.71
N ALA A 239 20.29 9.92 15.12
CA ALA A 239 19.57 11.10 15.53
C ALA A 239 20.00 11.51 16.94
N SER A 240 20.61 12.69 17.07
CA SER A 240 21.15 13.18 18.33
C SER A 240 20.58 14.55 18.70
N ARG A 241 20.10 14.65 19.95
CA ARG A 241 19.75 15.94 20.56
C ARG A 241 20.97 16.47 21.30
N GLY A 242 21.60 17.50 20.73
CA GLY A 242 22.88 18.00 21.21
C GLY A 242 24.06 17.14 20.74
N GLY A 243 25.19 17.23 21.45
CA GLY A 243 26.37 16.40 21.16
C GLY A 243 26.18 14.96 21.67
N PRO A 244 26.59 13.92 20.92
CA PRO A 244 26.64 12.55 21.43
C PRO A 244 27.55 12.45 22.67
N SER A 245 27.22 11.56 23.60
CA SER A 245 28.12 11.20 24.70
C SER A 245 29.40 10.53 24.19
N ALA A 246 30.39 10.34 25.05
CA ALA A 246 31.62 9.63 24.68
C ALA A 246 31.31 8.21 24.17
N ALA A 247 30.44 7.47 24.87
CA ALA A 247 30.03 6.13 24.48
C ALA A 247 29.30 6.11 23.11
N ALA A 248 28.37 7.04 22.89
CA ALA A 248 27.73 7.19 21.59
C ALA A 248 28.73 7.60 20.50
N GLY A 249 29.69 8.47 20.81
CA GLY A 249 30.74 8.91 19.90
C GLY A 249 31.64 7.77 19.42
N ASP A 250 32.00 6.86 20.33
CA ASP A 250 32.77 5.65 20.00
C ASP A 250 31.99 4.74 19.04
N LEU A 251 30.69 4.53 19.29
CA LEU A 251 29.82 3.75 18.39
C LEU A 251 29.62 4.41 17.02
N ILE A 252 29.37 5.72 17.01
CA ILE A 252 29.23 6.51 15.79
C ILE A 252 30.49 6.38 14.94
N SER A 253 31.67 6.46 15.57
CA SER A 253 32.95 6.28 14.90
C SER A 253 33.15 4.85 14.40
N ALA A 254 32.85 3.84 15.23
CA ALA A 254 32.97 2.42 14.90
C ALA A 254 32.04 2.00 13.76
N ARG A 255 30.85 2.61 13.64
CA ARG A 255 29.87 2.35 12.56
C ARG A 255 29.98 3.31 11.38
N ALA A 256 30.84 4.33 11.46
CA ALA A 256 30.87 5.46 10.52
C ALA A 256 29.48 6.08 10.31
N ALA A 257 28.72 6.22 11.40
CA ALA A 257 27.35 6.69 11.37
C ALA A 257 27.27 8.17 10.98
N THR A 258 26.26 8.53 10.19
CA THR A 258 25.95 9.93 9.90
C THR A 258 25.08 10.50 11.02
N VAL A 259 25.60 11.48 11.76
CA VAL A 259 24.86 12.15 12.83
C VAL A 259 23.86 13.13 12.22
N ILE A 260 22.60 13.02 12.65
CA ILE A 260 21.52 13.92 12.31
C ILE A 260 21.19 14.74 13.57
N PRO A 261 21.45 16.05 13.58
CA PRO A 261 21.03 16.90 14.68
C PRO A 261 19.51 17.04 14.69
N ILE A 262 18.88 16.76 15.83
CA ILE A 262 17.43 16.84 16.02
C ILE A 262 17.08 17.72 17.24
N SER A 263 15.92 18.38 17.20
CA SER A 263 15.34 19.06 18.37
C SER A 263 14.69 18.05 19.32
N ASP A 264 13.92 17.14 18.76
CA ASP A 264 13.09 16.15 19.41
C ASP A 264 12.76 15.00 18.45
N ALA A 265 12.35 13.86 18.99
CA ALA A 265 12.07 12.65 18.21
C ALA A 265 10.78 12.80 17.37
N ASP A 266 9.78 13.52 17.87
CA ASP A 266 8.51 13.74 17.19
C ASP A 266 8.72 14.46 15.85
N SER A 267 9.35 15.63 15.89
CA SER A 267 9.66 16.42 14.71
C SER A 267 10.53 15.65 13.72
N PHE A 268 11.53 14.91 14.22
CA PHE A 268 12.41 14.10 13.37
C PHE A 268 11.66 13.00 12.61
N PHE A 269 10.87 12.17 13.30
CA PHE A 269 10.17 11.06 12.66
C PHE A 269 9.01 11.54 11.79
N VAL A 270 8.32 12.63 12.16
CA VAL A 270 7.31 13.26 11.30
C VAL A 270 7.95 13.74 9.99
N GLN A 271 9.05 14.51 10.07
CA GLN A 271 9.77 14.97 8.87
C GLN A 271 10.29 13.82 8.01
N LEU A 272 10.80 12.75 8.63
CA LEU A 272 11.25 11.57 7.92
C LEU A 272 10.09 10.88 7.20
N ALA A 273 8.98 10.61 7.89
CA ALA A 273 7.82 9.95 7.30
C ALA A 273 7.20 10.79 6.16
N ASP A 274 7.05 12.10 6.37
CA ASP A 274 6.53 13.02 5.35
C ASP A 274 7.48 13.08 4.14
N GLY A 275 8.80 13.11 4.38
CA GLY A 275 9.81 13.07 3.32
C GLY A 275 9.78 11.77 2.52
N VAL A 276 9.63 10.62 3.20
CA VAL A 276 9.47 9.30 2.56
C VAL A 276 8.20 9.28 1.71
N GLU A 277 7.07 9.76 2.22
CA GLU A 277 5.80 9.79 1.49
C GLU A 277 5.87 10.70 0.24
N VAL A 278 6.49 11.88 0.37
CA VAL A 278 6.69 12.80 -0.77
C VAL A 278 7.56 12.15 -1.85
N LEU A 279 8.65 11.51 -1.46
CA LEU A 279 9.57 10.83 -2.40
C LEU A 279 8.96 9.57 -3.01
N GLU A 280 8.15 8.81 -2.27
CA GLU A 280 7.38 7.68 -2.80
C GLU A 280 6.33 8.15 -3.81
N LYS A 281 5.59 9.22 -3.50
CA LYS A 281 4.66 9.84 -4.46
C LYS A 281 5.38 10.33 -5.72
N ALA A 282 6.63 10.78 -5.60
CA ALA A 282 7.47 11.15 -6.74
C ALA A 282 7.96 9.93 -7.57
N ARG A 283 7.99 8.71 -7.00
CA ARG A 283 8.27 7.45 -7.73
C ARG A 283 7.07 6.95 -8.54
N ARG A 284 5.83 7.29 -8.15
CA ARG A 284 4.66 7.12 -9.02
C ARG A 284 4.87 8.04 -10.23
N PRO A 285 4.49 7.64 -11.47
CA PRO A 285 4.64 8.53 -12.62
C PRO A 285 4.02 9.88 -12.27
N ALA A 286 4.84 10.95 -12.24
CA ALA A 286 4.40 12.24 -11.75
C ALA A 286 3.09 12.63 -12.46
N PRO A 287 2.10 13.21 -11.76
CA PRO A 287 0.88 13.72 -12.39
C PRO A 287 1.19 14.61 -13.60
N GLU A 288 2.29 15.37 -13.54
CA GLU A 288 2.82 16.19 -14.64
C GLU A 288 3.23 15.35 -15.86
N THR A 289 3.81 14.16 -15.69
CA THR A 289 4.15 13.23 -16.78
C THR A 289 2.90 12.66 -17.44
N ILE A 290 1.85 12.35 -16.65
CA ILE A 290 0.57 11.86 -17.18
C ILE A 290 -0.14 12.98 -17.96
N GLU A 291 -0.21 14.19 -17.39
CA GLU A 291 -0.79 15.34 -18.07
C GLU A 291 0.00 15.74 -19.33
N MET A 292 1.33 15.62 -19.32
CA MET A 292 2.17 15.79 -20.51
C MET A 292 1.87 14.72 -21.57
N LEU A 293 1.72 13.47 -21.17
CA LEU A 293 1.39 12.35 -22.08
C LEU A 293 -0.01 12.53 -22.68
N ILE A 294 -0.97 12.99 -21.89
CA ILE A 294 -2.33 13.33 -22.31
C ILE A 294 -2.32 14.48 -23.31
N ALA A 295 -1.59 15.56 -23.00
CA ALA A 295 -1.46 16.71 -23.88
C ALA A 295 -0.77 16.32 -25.21
N ALA A 296 0.27 15.49 -25.15
CA ALA A 296 0.96 14.95 -26.33
C ALA A 296 0.03 14.06 -27.16
N THR A 297 -0.74 13.18 -26.52
CA THR A 297 -1.72 12.31 -27.19
C THR A 297 -2.80 13.13 -27.91
N LYS A 298 -3.39 14.12 -27.24
CA LYS A 298 -4.35 15.07 -27.84
C LYS A 298 -3.73 15.80 -29.04
N ARG A 299 -2.49 16.29 -28.90
CA ARG A 299 -1.76 16.98 -29.98
C ARG A 299 -1.50 16.07 -31.18
N ASN A 300 -1.14 14.81 -30.95
CA ASN A 300 -0.84 13.85 -32.00
C ASN A 300 -2.11 13.37 -32.72
N LEU A 301 -3.24 13.25 -32.01
CA LEU A 301 -4.55 12.96 -32.62
C LEU A 301 -5.10 14.12 -33.47
N ALA A 302 -4.75 15.36 -33.13
CA ALA A 302 -5.27 16.55 -33.82
C ALA A 302 -4.75 16.73 -35.27
N SER A 303 -3.69 16.02 -35.68
CA SER A 303 -3.14 16.12 -37.03
C SER A 303 -2.77 14.74 -37.60
N PRO A 304 -3.30 14.36 -38.79
CA PRO A 304 -2.91 13.12 -39.47
C PRO A 304 -1.41 12.98 -39.76
N GLU A 305 -0.69 14.10 -39.85
CA GLU A 305 0.77 14.12 -40.06
C GLU A 305 1.53 13.53 -38.87
N ARG A 306 0.93 13.54 -37.67
CA ARG A 306 1.53 13.07 -36.41
C ARG A 306 1.19 11.63 -36.06
N ARG A 307 0.69 10.86 -37.03
CA ARG A 307 0.28 9.46 -36.83
C ARG A 307 1.44 8.55 -36.39
N ILE A 308 2.68 8.88 -36.79
CA ILE A 308 3.87 8.12 -36.42
C ILE A 308 4.17 8.35 -34.94
N GLU A 309 4.17 9.61 -34.49
CA GLU A 309 4.37 9.97 -33.09
C GLU A 309 3.27 9.42 -32.18
N LEU A 310 2.02 9.32 -32.68
CA LEU A 310 0.94 8.65 -31.97
C LEU A 310 1.21 7.14 -31.82
N ALA A 311 1.64 6.47 -32.90
CA ALA A 311 1.97 5.06 -32.88
C ALA A 311 3.13 4.76 -31.91
N ASP A 312 4.20 5.55 -31.97
CA ASP A 312 5.37 5.43 -31.10
C ASP A 312 5.00 5.68 -29.64
N ALA A 313 4.13 6.67 -29.36
CA ALA A 313 3.64 6.92 -28.01
C ALA A 313 2.90 5.71 -27.42
N PHE A 314 1.98 5.09 -28.17
CA PHE A 314 1.27 3.89 -27.72
C PHE A 314 2.21 2.70 -27.54
N ALA A 315 3.17 2.51 -28.45
CA ALA A 315 4.13 1.42 -28.38
C ALA A 315 5.05 1.54 -27.16
N ASN A 316 5.63 2.73 -26.94
CA ASN A 316 6.52 3.00 -25.81
C ASN A 316 5.80 2.83 -24.47
N GLU A 317 4.57 3.34 -24.38
CA GLU A 317 3.79 3.25 -23.15
C GLU A 317 3.32 1.81 -22.87
N ALA A 318 2.94 1.06 -23.91
CA ALA A 318 2.66 -0.37 -23.78
C ALA A 318 3.90 -1.17 -23.35
N GLU A 319 5.09 -0.87 -23.91
CA GLU A 319 6.34 -1.52 -23.50
C GLU A 319 6.69 -1.19 -22.05
N ARG A 320 6.47 0.05 -21.61
CA ARG A 320 6.65 0.46 -20.20
C ARG A 320 5.78 -0.38 -19.27
N VAL A 321 4.50 -0.54 -19.60
CA VAL A 321 3.56 -1.37 -18.84
C VAL A 321 4.03 -2.83 -18.83
N ILE A 322 4.35 -3.40 -19.99
CA ILE A 322 4.82 -4.79 -20.14
C ILE A 322 6.08 -5.05 -19.30
N ARG A 323 7.06 -4.15 -19.34
CA ARG A 323 8.32 -4.28 -18.60
C ARG A 323 8.08 -4.28 -17.09
N ARG A 324 7.16 -3.44 -16.60
CA ARG A 324 6.82 -3.40 -15.18
C ARG A 324 6.12 -4.68 -14.75
N ILE A 325 5.05 -5.07 -15.44
CA ILE A 325 4.28 -6.28 -15.07
C ILE A 325 5.08 -7.59 -15.19
N GLY A 326 6.10 -7.62 -16.05
CA GLY A 326 7.01 -8.76 -16.19
C GLY A 326 8.23 -8.73 -15.26
N GLY A 327 8.42 -7.65 -14.49
CA GLY A 327 9.57 -7.47 -13.61
C GLY A 327 9.37 -7.99 -12.18
N GLU A 328 10.37 -7.75 -11.33
CA GLU A 328 10.35 -8.12 -9.90
C GLU A 328 9.25 -7.41 -9.09
N GLU A 329 8.68 -6.33 -9.64
CA GLU A 329 7.55 -5.59 -9.03
C GLU A 329 6.28 -6.46 -8.95
N PHE A 330 6.09 -7.40 -9.88
CA PHE A 330 4.88 -8.20 -9.97
C PHE A 330 5.21 -9.71 -10.08
N PRO A 331 5.83 -10.32 -9.05
CA PRO A 331 6.24 -11.72 -9.12
C PRO A 331 5.02 -12.65 -9.18
N VAL A 332 4.99 -13.60 -10.11
CA VAL A 332 3.86 -14.55 -10.26
C VAL A 332 4.06 -15.88 -9.52
N GLN A 333 5.25 -16.09 -8.95
CA GLN A 333 5.57 -17.26 -8.15
C GLN A 333 5.39 -16.91 -6.66
N HIS A 334 4.22 -17.22 -6.11
CA HIS A 334 3.91 -16.99 -4.70
C HIS A 334 3.16 -18.19 -4.11
N SER A 335 3.63 -18.69 -2.97
CA SER A 335 3.14 -19.94 -2.34
C SER A 335 1.83 -19.79 -1.58
N SER A 336 1.51 -18.59 -1.08
CA SER A 336 0.20 -18.26 -0.49
C SER A 336 -0.22 -16.85 -0.90
N VAL A 337 -1.38 -16.69 -1.53
CA VAL A 337 -1.87 -15.40 -2.03
C VAL A 337 -3.03 -14.97 -1.13
N THR A 338 -2.79 -14.02 -0.22
CA THR A 338 -3.83 -13.46 0.64
C THR A 338 -4.64 -12.38 -0.09
N ASN A 339 -5.80 -12.00 0.44
CA ASN A 339 -6.65 -10.98 -0.17
C ASN A 339 -5.98 -9.61 -0.16
N GLU A 340 -5.22 -9.28 0.89
CA GLU A 340 -4.50 -8.01 1.02
C GLU A 340 -3.44 -7.86 -0.07
N VAL A 341 -2.64 -8.91 -0.30
CA VAL A 341 -1.62 -8.95 -1.36
C VAL A 341 -2.27 -8.81 -2.74
N LEU A 342 -3.45 -9.42 -2.95
CA LEU A 342 -4.20 -9.26 -4.20
C LEU A 342 -4.66 -7.81 -4.41
N ILE A 343 -5.20 -7.16 -3.37
CA ILE A 343 -5.69 -5.77 -3.44
C ILE A 343 -4.54 -4.78 -3.67
N GLU A 344 -3.46 -4.89 -2.89
CA GLU A 344 -2.28 -4.03 -3.06
C GLU A 344 -1.70 -4.16 -4.47
N ARG A 345 -1.57 -5.40 -4.95
CA ARG A 345 -1.10 -5.67 -6.31
C ARG A 345 -2.04 -5.09 -7.37
N TRP A 346 -3.34 -5.18 -7.14
CA TRP A 346 -4.34 -4.66 -8.05
C TRP A 346 -4.23 -3.14 -8.18
N GLN A 347 -4.18 -2.42 -7.05
CA GLN A 347 -4.00 -0.97 -7.01
C GLN A 347 -2.68 -0.53 -7.65
N ALA A 348 -1.61 -1.30 -7.45
CA ALA A 348 -0.34 -1.05 -8.13
C ALA A 348 -0.47 -1.20 -9.66
N LEU A 349 -1.18 -2.24 -10.15
CA LEU A 349 -1.46 -2.40 -11.58
C LEU A 349 -2.33 -1.27 -12.14
N GLU A 350 -3.30 -0.74 -11.38
CA GLU A 350 -4.06 0.45 -11.78
C GLU A 350 -3.14 1.63 -12.02
N GLY A 351 -2.29 1.95 -11.04
CA GLY A 351 -1.34 3.06 -11.15
C GLY A 351 -0.32 2.88 -12.28
N VAL A 352 0.10 1.64 -12.56
CA VAL A 352 0.95 1.35 -13.72
C VAL A 352 0.20 1.58 -15.04
N SER A 353 -1.08 1.23 -15.10
CA SER A 353 -1.88 1.21 -16.33
C SER A 353 -2.55 2.54 -16.65
N GLU A 354 -2.75 3.41 -15.64
CA GLU A 354 -3.47 4.66 -15.77
C GLU A 354 -3.05 5.49 -16.99
N PRO A 355 -1.75 5.74 -17.26
CA PRO A 355 -1.37 6.61 -18.38
C PRO A 355 -1.80 6.01 -19.73
N LEU A 356 -1.56 4.71 -19.94
CA LEU A 356 -1.98 4.00 -21.16
C LEU A 356 -3.50 3.96 -21.32
N ALA A 357 -4.23 3.73 -20.22
CA ALA A 357 -5.68 3.69 -20.23
C ALA A 357 -6.28 5.07 -20.55
N ARG A 358 -5.74 6.15 -19.97
CA ARG A 358 -6.14 7.54 -20.28
C ARG A 358 -5.83 7.89 -21.74
N MET A 359 -4.66 7.48 -22.27
CA MET A 359 -4.36 7.60 -23.70
C MET A 359 -5.40 6.88 -24.57
N GLY A 360 -5.78 5.66 -24.19
CA GLY A 360 -6.86 4.90 -24.83
C GLY A 360 -8.17 5.67 -24.86
N GLY A 361 -8.65 6.16 -23.71
CA GLY A 361 -9.89 6.94 -23.65
C GLY A 361 -9.90 8.18 -24.54
N ILE A 362 -8.79 8.93 -24.57
CA ILE A 362 -8.62 10.11 -25.44
C ILE A 362 -8.62 9.71 -26.91
N ALA A 363 -7.90 8.65 -27.27
CA ALA A 363 -7.84 8.13 -28.64
C ALA A 363 -9.21 7.64 -29.12
N GLY A 364 -9.98 6.99 -28.25
CA GLY A 364 -11.35 6.57 -28.57
C GLY A 364 -12.26 7.76 -28.81
N ARG A 365 -12.12 8.82 -28.01
CA ARG A 365 -12.95 10.02 -28.09
C ARG A 365 -12.62 10.91 -29.29
N TRP A 366 -11.34 11.15 -29.55
CA TRP A 366 -10.89 12.19 -30.49
C TRP A 366 -10.25 11.65 -31.76
N GLY A 367 -10.03 10.33 -31.84
CA GLY A 367 -9.50 9.68 -33.03
C GLY A 367 -10.49 9.64 -34.20
N ASP A 368 -9.95 9.36 -35.37
CA ASP A 368 -10.65 9.27 -36.66
C ASP A 368 -10.66 7.84 -37.23
N GLY A 369 -10.09 6.89 -36.50
CA GLY A 369 -9.96 5.47 -36.88
C GLY A 369 -8.53 5.09 -37.24
N SER A 370 -7.64 6.06 -37.51
CA SER A 370 -6.22 5.80 -37.78
C SER A 370 -5.48 5.25 -36.55
N GLU A 371 -5.96 5.56 -35.35
CA GLU A 371 -5.41 5.10 -34.07
C GLU A 371 -5.74 3.63 -33.74
N PHE A 372 -6.76 3.06 -34.39
CA PHE A 372 -7.31 1.74 -34.04
C PHE A 372 -6.25 0.64 -34.00
N GLU A 373 -5.37 0.60 -35.00
CA GLU A 373 -4.33 -0.43 -35.10
C GLU A 373 -3.23 -0.26 -34.04
N HIS A 374 -2.94 0.98 -33.61
CA HIS A 374 -1.97 1.25 -32.56
C HIS A 374 -2.49 0.76 -31.21
N VAL A 375 -3.73 1.11 -30.86
CA VAL A 375 -4.38 0.65 -29.61
C VAL A 375 -4.57 -0.87 -29.63
N ARG A 376 -4.97 -1.45 -30.77
CA ARG A 376 -5.08 -2.90 -30.94
C ARG A 376 -3.75 -3.62 -30.73
N SER A 377 -2.65 -3.06 -31.23
CA SER A 377 -1.33 -3.65 -31.10
C SER A 377 -0.82 -3.58 -29.66
N ALA A 378 -1.00 -2.44 -28.99
CA ALA A 378 -0.70 -2.27 -27.57
C ALA A 378 -1.47 -3.30 -26.70
N LEU A 379 -2.78 -3.43 -26.92
CA LEU A 379 -3.61 -4.42 -26.22
C LEU A 379 -3.08 -5.86 -26.42
N LYS A 380 -2.84 -6.25 -27.68
CA LYS A 380 -2.36 -7.61 -27.99
C LYS A 380 -0.97 -7.89 -27.42
N ALA A 381 -0.09 -6.89 -27.38
CA ALA A 381 1.24 -7.01 -26.79
C ALA A 381 1.15 -7.33 -25.28
N ILE A 382 0.30 -6.62 -24.54
CA ILE A 382 0.11 -6.84 -23.10
C ILE A 382 -0.54 -8.21 -22.82
N VAL A 383 -1.54 -8.60 -23.63
CA VAL A 383 -2.17 -9.93 -23.50
C VAL A 383 -1.17 -11.05 -23.84
N GLY A 384 -0.23 -10.80 -24.75
CA GLY A 384 0.80 -11.75 -25.17
C GLY A 384 1.98 -11.89 -24.20
N SER A 385 2.25 -10.88 -23.36
CA SER A 385 3.45 -10.83 -22.49
C SER A 385 3.30 -11.56 -21.16
N GLN A 386 2.32 -12.47 -21.04
CA GLN A 386 1.99 -13.13 -19.78
C GLN A 386 2.96 -14.27 -19.45
N PRO A 387 3.37 -14.44 -18.17
CA PRO A 387 4.28 -15.51 -17.76
C PRO A 387 3.75 -16.92 -18.05
N ASP A 388 4.67 -17.84 -18.39
CA ASP A 388 4.37 -19.24 -18.75
C ASP A 388 3.96 -20.09 -17.55
N ASN A 389 4.40 -19.71 -16.35
CA ASN A 389 4.25 -20.47 -15.12
C ASN A 389 4.02 -19.54 -13.92
N GLY A 390 3.43 -20.08 -12.86
CA GLY A 390 3.13 -19.34 -11.64
C GLY A 390 1.72 -19.60 -11.13
N ASN A 391 1.34 -18.79 -10.14
CA ASN A 391 0.00 -18.82 -9.58
C ASN A 391 -1.02 -18.32 -10.62
N GLN A 392 -2.02 -19.14 -10.94
CA GLN A 392 -3.00 -18.84 -11.98
C GLN A 392 -3.76 -17.54 -11.73
N GLY A 393 -3.97 -17.15 -10.47
CA GLY A 393 -4.63 -15.88 -10.17
C GLY A 393 -3.75 -14.65 -10.31
N LEU A 394 -2.48 -14.77 -9.98
CA LEU A 394 -1.52 -13.69 -10.22
C LEU A 394 -1.30 -13.49 -11.73
N ILE A 395 -1.27 -14.58 -12.50
CA ILE A 395 -1.24 -14.53 -13.97
C ILE A 395 -2.55 -13.94 -14.52
N GLY A 396 -3.70 -14.34 -13.97
CA GLY A 396 -5.01 -13.81 -14.35
C GLY A 396 -5.06 -12.29 -14.23
N ILE A 397 -4.66 -11.76 -13.06
CA ILE A 397 -4.65 -10.33 -12.72
C ILE A 397 -3.59 -9.56 -13.50
N ALA A 398 -2.48 -10.17 -13.92
CA ALA A 398 -1.49 -9.52 -14.76
C ALA A 398 -2.03 -9.07 -16.15
N ASN A 399 -3.23 -9.52 -16.56
CA ASN A 399 -3.94 -9.00 -17.73
C ASN A 399 -4.75 -7.72 -17.46
N TYR A 400 -4.77 -7.23 -16.23
CA TYR A 400 -5.57 -6.05 -15.88
C TYR A 400 -5.22 -4.78 -16.67
N PRO A 401 -3.95 -4.50 -17.00
CA PRO A 401 -3.63 -3.35 -17.84
C PRO A 401 -4.29 -3.40 -19.23
N ALA A 402 -4.34 -4.59 -19.85
CA ALA A 402 -5.05 -4.79 -21.11
C ALA A 402 -6.56 -4.58 -20.93
N TYR A 403 -7.10 -5.05 -19.82
CA TYR A 403 -8.50 -4.86 -19.46
C TYR A 403 -8.87 -3.37 -19.36
N LEU A 404 -8.07 -2.57 -18.65
CA LEU A 404 -8.28 -1.13 -18.49
C LEU A 404 -8.18 -0.39 -19.83
N LEU A 405 -7.17 -0.70 -20.65
CA LEU A 405 -7.03 -0.14 -21.99
C LEU A 405 -8.24 -0.45 -22.88
N TYR A 406 -8.72 -1.70 -22.84
CA TYR A 406 -9.87 -2.12 -23.62
C TYR A 406 -11.14 -1.35 -23.27
N HIS A 407 -11.41 -1.16 -21.97
CA HIS A 407 -12.60 -0.45 -21.50
C HIS A 407 -12.50 1.05 -21.75
N THR A 408 -11.36 1.68 -21.46
CA THR A 408 -11.19 3.13 -21.64
C THR A 408 -11.27 3.55 -23.10
N TYR A 409 -10.63 2.82 -24.03
CA TYR A 409 -10.76 3.10 -25.46
C TYR A 409 -12.23 2.96 -25.92
N ALA A 410 -12.92 1.93 -25.45
CA ALA A 410 -14.33 1.72 -25.75
C ALA A 410 -15.23 2.83 -25.17
N LEU A 411 -14.99 3.29 -23.94
CA LEU A 411 -15.71 4.42 -23.33
C LEU A 411 -15.53 5.71 -24.14
N GLY A 412 -14.32 5.98 -24.62
CA GLY A 412 -14.03 7.11 -25.50
C GLY A 412 -14.84 7.04 -26.80
N MET A 413 -14.86 5.87 -27.46
CA MET A 413 -15.64 5.65 -28.68
C MET A 413 -17.14 5.75 -28.45
N THR A 414 -17.66 5.23 -27.32
CA THR A 414 -19.07 5.38 -26.94
C THR A 414 -19.44 6.84 -26.80
N ARG A 415 -18.58 7.65 -26.16
CA ARG A 415 -18.81 9.10 -26.01
C ARG A 415 -18.77 9.82 -27.35
N ALA A 416 -17.90 9.38 -28.27
CA ALA A 416 -17.81 9.89 -29.64
C ALA A 416 -18.88 9.34 -30.60
N GLU A 417 -19.73 8.43 -30.13
CA GLU A 417 -20.74 7.77 -30.96
C GLU A 417 -20.12 7.08 -32.20
N ARG A 418 -18.87 6.63 -32.05
CA ARG A 418 -18.11 5.93 -33.11
C ARG A 418 -18.52 4.47 -33.18
N TRP A 419 -19.81 4.22 -33.40
CA TRP A 419 -20.45 2.91 -33.27
C TRP A 419 -19.77 1.81 -34.10
N LYS A 420 -19.32 2.15 -35.32
CA LYS A 420 -18.65 1.20 -36.20
C LYS A 420 -17.31 0.72 -35.63
N ASP A 421 -16.50 1.64 -35.12
CA ASP A 421 -15.21 1.30 -34.51
C ASP A 421 -15.42 0.58 -33.18
N LEU A 422 -16.43 0.97 -32.40
CA LEU A 422 -16.81 0.29 -31.16
C LEU A 422 -17.23 -1.16 -31.43
N PHE A 423 -18.11 -1.41 -32.41
CA PHE A 423 -18.51 -2.76 -32.81
C PHE A 423 -17.31 -3.59 -33.28
N ARG A 424 -16.44 -3.00 -34.10
CA ARG A 424 -15.19 -3.63 -34.56
C ARG A 424 -14.28 -3.98 -33.39
N TRP A 425 -14.20 -3.11 -32.37
CA TRP A 425 -13.42 -3.35 -31.15
C TRP A 425 -13.98 -4.50 -30.31
N PHE A 426 -15.30 -4.55 -30.14
CA PHE A 426 -15.95 -5.65 -29.41
C PHE A 426 -15.76 -7.01 -30.09
N THR A 427 -15.87 -7.04 -31.42
CA THR A 427 -15.89 -8.29 -32.20
C THR A 427 -14.51 -8.70 -32.70
N MET A 428 -13.45 -7.93 -32.43
CA MET A 428 -12.11 -8.28 -32.90
C MET A 428 -11.65 -9.62 -32.31
N PRO A 429 -10.95 -10.45 -33.10
CA PRO A 429 -10.40 -11.71 -32.59
C PRO A 429 -9.26 -11.41 -31.62
N LEU A 430 -9.41 -11.93 -30.41
CA LEU A 430 -8.40 -11.88 -29.36
C LEU A 430 -8.01 -13.30 -28.98
N THR A 431 -6.78 -13.67 -29.28
CA THR A 431 -6.20 -14.95 -28.88
C THR A 431 -5.48 -14.74 -27.56
N ARG A 432 -5.96 -15.41 -26.51
CA ARG A 432 -5.21 -15.54 -25.26
C ARG A 432 -4.37 -16.81 -25.29
N ARG A 433 -3.23 -16.77 -24.61
CA ARG A 433 -2.29 -17.88 -24.56
C ARG A 433 -2.97 -19.16 -24.04
N HIS A 434 -2.79 -20.29 -24.76
CA HIS A 434 -3.40 -21.60 -24.46
C HIS A 434 -4.94 -21.69 -24.54
N ARG A 435 -5.63 -20.73 -25.16
CA ARG A 435 -7.09 -20.77 -25.35
C ARG A 435 -7.50 -20.56 -26.81
N GLN A 436 -8.73 -20.97 -27.12
CA GLN A 436 -9.33 -20.74 -28.44
C GLN A 436 -9.51 -19.24 -28.66
N THR A 437 -9.30 -18.81 -29.91
CA THR A 437 -9.56 -17.42 -30.30
C THR A 437 -11.05 -17.13 -30.19
N SER A 438 -11.41 -16.12 -29.40
CA SER A 438 -12.78 -15.62 -29.29
C SER A 438 -12.84 -14.12 -29.60
N GLN A 439 -14.04 -13.56 -29.65
CA GLN A 439 -14.23 -12.12 -29.73
C GLN A 439 -13.74 -11.44 -28.45
N ALA A 440 -13.17 -10.24 -28.55
CA ALA A 440 -12.64 -9.51 -27.39
C ALA A 440 -13.69 -9.26 -26.30
N VAL A 441 -14.95 -9.00 -26.69
CA VAL A 441 -16.10 -8.86 -25.78
C VAL A 441 -16.44 -10.15 -25.02
N SER A 442 -16.01 -11.29 -25.55
CA SER A 442 -16.10 -12.63 -24.95
C SER A 442 -14.74 -13.09 -24.43
N SER A 443 -13.88 -12.13 -24.04
CA SER A 443 -12.52 -12.40 -23.53
C SER A 443 -12.13 -11.46 -22.39
N ILE A 444 -12.29 -10.14 -22.55
CA ILE A 444 -11.80 -9.09 -21.63
C ILE A 444 -12.87 -8.00 -21.45
N PHE A 445 -14.10 -8.36 -21.09
CA PHE A 445 -15.20 -7.40 -20.98
C PHE A 445 -16.15 -7.71 -19.83
N LEU A 446 -16.43 -6.70 -19.01
CA LEU A 446 -17.22 -6.81 -17.79
C LEU A 446 -16.78 -7.98 -16.90
N SER A 447 -17.76 -8.72 -16.35
CA SER A 447 -17.55 -9.95 -15.60
C SER A 447 -16.86 -11.06 -16.39
N PHE A 448 -16.73 -10.91 -17.71
CA PHE A 448 -15.94 -11.81 -18.53
C PHE A 448 -14.47 -11.42 -18.50
N TRP A 449 -13.80 -11.88 -17.44
CA TRP A 449 -12.35 -11.93 -17.39
C TRP A 449 -11.90 -13.37 -17.22
N ASP A 450 -11.60 -13.97 -18.35
CA ASP A 450 -11.17 -15.34 -18.40
C ASP A 450 -9.79 -15.51 -17.70
N GLY A 451 -9.76 -16.21 -16.56
CA GLY A 451 -8.58 -16.35 -15.68
C GLY A 451 -8.68 -15.65 -14.30
N VAL A 452 -9.75 -14.90 -14.04
CA VAL A 452 -10.08 -14.32 -12.72
C VAL A 452 -11.46 -14.85 -12.32
N GLU A 453 -11.59 -15.48 -11.16
CA GLU A 453 -12.91 -15.95 -10.71
C GLU A 453 -13.80 -14.75 -10.40
N THR A 454 -15.07 -14.81 -10.80
CA THR A 454 -16.06 -13.72 -10.65
C THR A 454 -16.18 -13.23 -9.20
N ASP A 455 -15.92 -14.10 -8.22
CA ASP A 455 -15.96 -13.79 -6.79
C ASP A 455 -14.72 -13.04 -6.27
N TRP A 456 -13.66 -12.86 -7.05
CA TRP A 456 -12.48 -12.13 -6.57
C TRP A 456 -12.74 -10.65 -6.35
N TRP A 457 -13.64 -10.07 -7.13
CA TRP A 457 -14.11 -8.70 -6.95
C TRP A 457 -14.84 -8.49 -5.62
N LYS A 458 -15.47 -9.54 -5.09
CA LYS A 458 -16.10 -9.51 -3.77
C LYS A 458 -15.09 -9.53 -2.62
N ARG A 459 -13.80 -9.78 -2.90
CA ARG A 459 -12.73 -9.75 -1.88
C ARG A 459 -12.29 -8.33 -1.56
N TRP A 460 -12.67 -7.34 -2.37
CA TRP A 460 -12.42 -5.94 -2.09
C TRP A 460 -13.28 -5.44 -0.91
N PRO A 461 -12.71 -4.61 -0.01
CA PRO A 461 -13.46 -4.04 1.10
C PRO A 461 -14.71 -3.29 0.61
N GLY A 462 -15.88 -3.67 1.11
CA GLY A 462 -17.17 -3.04 0.77
C GLY A 462 -17.83 -3.49 -0.53
N LEU A 463 -17.21 -4.44 -1.27
CA LEU A 463 -17.78 -5.02 -2.51
C LEU A 463 -18.33 -6.44 -2.31
N ASP A 464 -18.21 -7.02 -1.12
CA ASP A 464 -18.62 -8.39 -0.78
C ASP A 464 -20.11 -8.67 -1.02
N ARG A 465 -20.96 -7.65 -0.80
CA ARG A 465 -22.43 -7.73 -0.97
C ARG A 465 -22.93 -7.14 -2.29
N ARG A 466 -22.04 -6.70 -3.17
CA ARG A 466 -22.43 -6.04 -4.43
C ARG A 466 -22.78 -7.07 -5.50
N LYS A 467 -23.93 -6.89 -6.16
CA LYS A 467 -24.39 -7.77 -7.26
C LYS A 467 -23.41 -7.78 -8.44
N THR A 468 -22.76 -6.63 -8.68
CA THR A 468 -21.77 -6.43 -9.74
C THR A 468 -20.55 -5.69 -9.19
N ALA A 469 -19.93 -6.25 -8.15
CA ALA A 469 -18.71 -5.72 -7.52
C ALA A 469 -17.66 -5.22 -8.54
N TRP A 470 -17.46 -5.99 -9.61
CA TRP A 470 -16.60 -5.61 -10.72
C TRP A 470 -16.99 -4.28 -11.41
N ALA A 471 -18.27 -4.11 -11.73
CA ALA A 471 -18.78 -2.93 -12.44
C ALA A 471 -18.73 -1.70 -11.54
N ASP A 472 -19.05 -1.90 -10.26
CA ASP A 472 -18.96 -0.86 -9.23
C ASP A 472 -17.50 -0.37 -9.10
N HIS A 473 -16.54 -1.29 -9.01
CA HIS A 473 -15.12 -0.96 -8.97
C HIS A 473 -14.64 -0.26 -10.24
N MET A 474 -15.06 -0.71 -11.43
CA MET A 474 -14.67 -0.03 -12.68
C MET A 474 -15.23 1.38 -12.77
N ILE A 475 -16.43 1.60 -12.27
CA ILE A 475 -16.99 2.95 -12.20
C ILE A 475 -16.10 3.79 -11.27
N ASP A 476 -15.78 3.32 -10.08
CA ASP A 476 -14.94 4.05 -9.14
C ASP A 476 -13.50 4.29 -9.66
N ALA A 477 -12.92 3.33 -10.37
CA ALA A 477 -11.55 3.42 -10.89
C ALA A 477 -11.45 4.21 -12.21
N ILE A 478 -12.38 4.02 -13.15
CA ILE A 478 -12.29 4.58 -14.52
C ILE A 478 -13.08 5.88 -14.68
N VAL A 479 -14.21 6.07 -14.00
CA VAL A 479 -14.99 7.32 -14.13
C VAL A 479 -14.17 8.56 -13.76
N PRO A 480 -13.28 8.56 -12.75
CA PRO A 480 -12.40 9.70 -12.50
C PRO A 480 -11.54 10.09 -13.70
N TRP A 481 -11.09 9.11 -14.49
CA TRP A 481 -10.29 9.32 -15.71
C TRP A 481 -11.13 9.87 -16.87
N SER A 482 -12.44 9.67 -16.84
CA SER A 482 -13.34 10.09 -17.93
C SER A 482 -13.45 11.60 -18.15
N ARG A 483 -13.00 12.37 -17.16
CA ARG A 483 -12.85 13.82 -17.25
C ARG A 483 -11.99 14.26 -18.44
N ASP A 484 -10.95 13.50 -18.78
CA ASP A 484 -10.01 13.89 -19.86
C ASP A 484 -10.62 13.89 -21.25
N PHE A 485 -11.65 13.07 -21.44
CA PHE A 485 -12.41 12.94 -22.67
C PHE A 485 -13.80 13.59 -22.59
N GLY A 486 -14.03 14.43 -21.56
CA GLY A 486 -15.15 15.36 -21.49
C GLY A 486 -16.42 14.77 -20.88
N LEU A 487 -16.29 13.85 -19.92
CA LEU A 487 -17.40 13.31 -19.13
C LEU A 487 -17.24 13.68 -17.65
N ILE A 488 -18.34 14.05 -17.00
CA ILE A 488 -18.38 14.42 -15.58
C ILE A 488 -19.62 13.84 -14.90
N GLY A 489 -19.49 13.45 -13.62
CA GLY A 489 -20.61 13.02 -12.79
C GLY A 489 -21.47 11.93 -13.43
N GLY A 490 -22.79 12.14 -13.46
CA GLY A 490 -23.76 11.16 -13.98
C GLY A 490 -23.55 10.81 -15.47
N GLU A 491 -23.06 11.74 -16.29
CA GLU A 491 -22.85 11.47 -17.73
C GLU A 491 -21.82 10.36 -17.96
N ALA A 492 -20.80 10.28 -17.11
CA ALA A 492 -19.77 9.25 -17.20
C ALA A 492 -20.34 7.86 -16.92
N VAL A 493 -21.25 7.78 -15.94
CA VAL A 493 -21.94 6.55 -15.55
C VAL A 493 -22.90 6.12 -16.67
N ASP A 494 -23.68 7.04 -17.24
CA ASP A 494 -24.58 6.74 -18.37
C ASP A 494 -23.80 6.26 -19.61
N ASN A 495 -22.63 6.86 -19.88
CA ASN A 495 -21.74 6.41 -20.95
C ASN A 495 -21.19 5.01 -20.69
N PHE A 496 -20.88 4.69 -19.44
CA PHE A 496 -20.47 3.34 -19.03
C PHE A 496 -21.62 2.33 -19.18
N HIS A 497 -22.84 2.66 -18.74
CA HIS A 497 -24.02 1.82 -18.93
C HIS A 497 -24.35 1.59 -20.41
N THR A 498 -24.15 2.60 -21.24
CA THR A 498 -24.25 2.46 -22.70
C THR A 498 -23.27 1.44 -23.25
N LEU A 499 -22.01 1.52 -22.79
CA LEU A 499 -20.98 0.55 -23.15
C LEU A 499 -21.38 -0.87 -22.72
N GLU A 500 -21.91 -1.04 -21.50
CA GLU A 500 -22.39 -2.34 -20.99
C GLU A 500 -23.46 -2.96 -21.91
N VAL A 501 -24.50 -2.20 -22.24
CA VAL A 501 -25.62 -2.67 -23.08
C VAL A 501 -25.13 -3.05 -24.47
N LEU A 502 -24.36 -2.17 -25.12
CA LEU A 502 -23.86 -2.41 -26.47
C LEU A 502 -22.86 -3.57 -26.53
N GLY A 503 -21.98 -3.71 -25.54
CA GLY A 503 -21.06 -4.85 -25.46
C GLY A 503 -21.81 -6.17 -25.26
N GLY A 504 -22.86 -6.17 -24.44
CA GLY A 504 -23.77 -7.31 -24.34
C GLY A 504 -24.42 -7.68 -25.68
N PHE A 505 -24.91 -6.70 -26.44
CA PHE A 505 -25.52 -6.94 -27.75
C PHE A 505 -24.49 -7.42 -28.79
N ALA A 506 -23.27 -6.89 -28.74
CA ALA A 506 -22.17 -7.36 -29.59
C ALA A 506 -21.86 -8.85 -29.34
N ASN A 507 -21.86 -9.28 -28.08
CA ASN A 507 -21.66 -10.69 -27.71
C ASN A 507 -22.73 -11.63 -28.28
N LEU A 508 -23.98 -11.17 -28.40
CA LEU A 508 -25.10 -11.95 -28.93
C LEU A 508 -25.16 -11.98 -30.47
N THR A 509 -24.26 -11.30 -31.17
CA THR A 509 -24.25 -11.26 -32.65
C THR A 509 -24.09 -12.64 -33.29
N GLY A 510 -23.47 -13.59 -32.59
CA GLY A 510 -23.34 -14.98 -33.04
C GLY A 510 -24.62 -15.81 -32.97
N SER A 511 -25.69 -15.31 -32.36
CA SER A 511 -26.98 -15.99 -32.22
C SER A 511 -27.99 -15.51 -33.26
N GLU A 512 -28.90 -16.39 -33.68
CA GLU A 512 -29.99 -16.06 -34.61
C GLU A 512 -31.12 -15.28 -33.91
N ALA A 513 -31.80 -14.39 -34.65
CA ALA A 513 -32.85 -13.53 -34.10
C ALA A 513 -34.04 -14.34 -33.54
N ASP A 514 -34.47 -15.37 -34.27
CA ASP A 514 -35.55 -16.27 -33.85
C ASP A 514 -35.23 -16.99 -32.55
N TYR A 515 -33.97 -17.44 -32.39
CA TYR A 515 -33.53 -18.10 -31.17
C TYR A 515 -33.56 -17.14 -29.98
N LEU A 516 -33.04 -15.92 -30.14
CA LEU A 516 -33.04 -14.91 -29.08
C LEU A 516 -34.45 -14.43 -28.71
N SER A 517 -35.39 -14.46 -29.67
CA SER A 517 -36.77 -14.05 -29.45
C SER A 517 -37.59 -15.11 -28.70
N ASN A 518 -37.24 -16.40 -28.89
CA ASN A 518 -37.95 -17.55 -28.32
C ASN A 518 -37.15 -18.26 -27.23
N LEU A 519 -36.40 -17.52 -26.41
CA LEU A 519 -35.61 -18.09 -25.32
C LEU A 519 -36.49 -18.71 -24.22
N ASP A 520 -36.28 -19.99 -23.93
CA ASP A 520 -36.89 -20.74 -22.80
C ASP A 520 -36.20 -20.49 -21.44
N GLY A 521 -35.35 -19.46 -21.36
CA GLY A 521 -34.63 -19.09 -20.16
C GLY A 521 -33.51 -18.08 -20.45
N PRO A 522 -32.88 -17.53 -19.39
CA PRO A 522 -31.84 -16.52 -19.55
C PRO A 522 -30.62 -17.14 -20.23
N ILE A 523 -30.24 -16.57 -21.38
CA ILE A 523 -28.95 -16.83 -21.99
C ILE A 523 -27.89 -15.95 -21.32
N TRP A 524 -26.67 -16.49 -21.26
CA TRP A 524 -25.54 -15.73 -20.74
C TRP A 524 -25.11 -14.65 -21.73
N MET A 525 -24.87 -13.44 -21.21
CA MET A 525 -24.23 -12.34 -21.91
C MET A 525 -23.48 -11.47 -20.87
N PRO A 526 -22.43 -10.73 -21.26
CA PRO A 526 -21.79 -9.77 -20.36
C PRO A 526 -22.81 -8.71 -19.93
N CYS A 527 -22.97 -8.54 -18.62
CA CYS A 527 -23.81 -7.50 -18.04
C CYS A 527 -23.16 -6.94 -16.76
N GLY A 528 -23.32 -5.64 -16.52
CA GLY A 528 -22.86 -4.96 -15.31
C GLY A 528 -24.03 -4.35 -14.54
N GLN A 529 -23.92 -3.09 -14.09
CA GLN A 529 -24.95 -2.44 -13.29
C GLN A 529 -26.32 -2.44 -13.98
N THR A 530 -26.35 -2.28 -15.30
CA THR A 530 -27.59 -2.31 -16.11
C THR A 530 -28.35 -3.64 -16.05
N GLY A 531 -27.73 -4.72 -15.58
CA GLY A 531 -28.40 -6.01 -15.35
C GLY A 531 -29.42 -5.95 -14.20
N TRP A 532 -29.11 -5.24 -13.11
CA TRP A 532 -29.98 -5.15 -11.93
C TRP A 532 -30.57 -3.75 -11.69
N ASN A 533 -29.96 -2.69 -12.23
CA ASN A 533 -30.48 -1.34 -12.19
C ASN A 533 -31.48 -1.14 -13.34
N VAL A 534 -32.77 -1.36 -13.03
CA VAL A 534 -33.87 -1.33 -14.01
C VAL A 534 -34.04 0.06 -14.62
N ASP A 535 -33.92 1.11 -13.81
CA ASP A 535 -34.16 2.49 -14.24
C ASP A 535 -33.05 2.96 -15.19
N ALA A 536 -31.78 2.70 -14.83
CA ALA A 536 -30.65 3.01 -15.70
C ALA A 536 -30.74 2.25 -17.03
N ARG A 537 -31.08 0.95 -16.99
CA ARG A 537 -31.28 0.17 -18.21
C ARG A 537 -32.40 0.75 -19.08
N ALA A 538 -33.54 1.07 -18.49
CA ALA A 538 -34.68 1.62 -19.24
C ALA A 538 -34.29 2.92 -19.94
N ALA A 539 -33.63 3.84 -19.24
CA ALA A 539 -33.15 5.10 -19.78
C ALA A 539 -32.15 4.91 -20.93
N ILE A 540 -31.17 4.01 -20.77
CA ILE A 540 -30.17 3.73 -21.82
C ILE A 540 -30.81 3.06 -23.03
N VAL A 541 -31.68 2.06 -22.83
CA VAL A 541 -32.34 1.37 -23.94
C VAL A 541 -33.25 2.33 -24.71
N GLU A 542 -34.04 3.16 -24.02
CA GLU A 542 -34.87 4.19 -24.64
C GLU A 542 -34.04 5.13 -25.51
N ARG A 543 -32.92 5.63 -24.98
CA ARG A 543 -31.99 6.48 -25.73
C ARG A 543 -31.43 5.79 -26.97
N LEU A 544 -31.00 4.53 -26.86
CA LEU A 544 -30.44 3.78 -27.99
C LEU A 544 -31.51 3.38 -29.03
N GLN A 545 -32.78 3.35 -28.65
CA GLN A 545 -33.92 3.12 -29.55
C GLN A 545 -34.45 4.40 -30.20
N ALA A 546 -33.89 5.57 -29.89
CA ALA A 546 -34.30 6.82 -30.50
C ALA A 546 -34.19 6.74 -32.05
N PRO A 547 -35.14 7.31 -32.81
CA PRO A 547 -35.21 7.17 -34.27
C PRO A 547 -33.97 7.65 -35.02
N ASP A 548 -33.23 8.59 -34.44
CA ASP A 548 -31.99 9.17 -34.96
C ASP A 548 -30.73 8.38 -34.54
N ILE A 549 -30.81 7.54 -33.51
CA ILE A 549 -29.67 6.79 -32.95
C ILE A 549 -29.68 5.32 -33.39
N GLN A 550 -30.81 4.62 -33.25
CA GLN A 550 -30.88 3.18 -33.52
C GLN A 550 -30.39 2.78 -34.92
N PRO A 551 -30.76 3.50 -36.01
CA PRO A 551 -30.26 3.17 -37.34
C PRO A 551 -28.74 3.30 -37.47
N LEU A 552 -28.11 4.23 -36.75
CA LEU A 552 -26.65 4.40 -36.73
C LEU A 552 -25.97 3.22 -36.04
N ILE A 553 -26.55 2.72 -34.95
CA ILE A 553 -26.05 1.53 -34.23
C ILE A 553 -26.18 0.28 -35.09
N LEU A 554 -27.34 0.07 -35.73
CA LEU A 554 -27.58 -1.07 -36.61
C LEU A 554 -26.65 -1.05 -37.83
N SER A 555 -26.52 0.10 -38.50
CA SER A 555 -25.62 0.24 -39.67
C SER A 555 -24.13 0.08 -39.30
N ALA A 556 -23.75 0.29 -38.04
CA ALA A 556 -22.41 0.00 -37.53
C ALA A 556 -22.11 -1.50 -37.36
N GLY A 557 -23.12 -2.37 -37.45
CA GLY A 557 -22.98 -3.83 -37.39
C GLY A 557 -23.57 -4.47 -36.14
N PHE A 558 -23.97 -3.69 -35.14
CA PHE A 558 -24.67 -4.22 -33.97
C PHE A 558 -25.98 -4.88 -34.37
N CYS A 559 -26.35 -5.93 -33.65
CA CYS A 559 -27.56 -6.70 -33.89
C CYS A 559 -27.73 -7.12 -35.37
N ARG A 560 -26.63 -7.40 -36.07
CA ARG A 560 -26.59 -7.79 -37.49
C ARG A 560 -27.30 -6.78 -38.42
N GLY A 561 -27.40 -5.51 -38.01
CA GLY A 561 -28.11 -4.48 -38.75
C GLY A 561 -29.63 -4.63 -38.80
N SER A 562 -30.22 -5.48 -37.94
CA SER A 562 -31.65 -5.80 -37.95
C SER A 562 -32.37 -5.37 -36.67
N THR A 563 -33.53 -4.74 -36.84
CA THR A 563 -34.44 -4.41 -35.74
C THR A 563 -35.05 -5.65 -35.08
N GLU A 564 -35.23 -6.73 -35.84
CA GLU A 564 -35.70 -8.02 -35.31
C GLU A 564 -34.65 -8.64 -34.38
N HIS A 565 -33.38 -8.63 -34.81
CA HIS A 565 -32.28 -9.12 -33.98
C HIS A 565 -32.04 -8.23 -32.76
N TRP A 566 -32.24 -6.91 -32.88
CA TRP A 566 -32.26 -5.99 -31.74
C TRP A 566 -33.32 -6.38 -30.71
N ALA A 567 -34.55 -6.65 -31.15
CA ALA A 567 -35.64 -7.09 -30.28
C ALA A 567 -35.29 -8.41 -29.57
N GLY A 568 -34.66 -9.35 -30.28
CA GLY A 568 -34.13 -10.59 -29.70
C GLY A 568 -33.05 -10.35 -28.64
N CYS A 569 -32.07 -9.48 -28.92
CA CYS A 569 -31.02 -9.10 -27.96
C CYS A 569 -31.62 -8.44 -26.71
N LEU A 570 -32.61 -7.57 -26.88
CA LEU A 570 -33.29 -6.92 -25.77
C LEU A 570 -34.12 -7.93 -24.94
N ASN A 571 -34.75 -8.91 -25.57
CA ASN A 571 -35.42 -10.01 -24.88
C ASN A 571 -34.43 -10.81 -24.01
N ALA A 572 -33.29 -11.20 -24.58
CA ALA A 572 -32.21 -11.88 -23.88
C ALA A 572 -31.73 -11.08 -22.65
N PHE A 573 -31.47 -9.78 -22.83
CA PHE A 573 -31.06 -8.87 -21.76
C PHE A 573 -32.11 -8.80 -20.64
N ASN A 574 -33.39 -8.68 -21.00
CA ASN A 574 -34.49 -8.60 -20.04
C ASN A 574 -34.67 -9.90 -19.26
N GLN A 575 -34.52 -11.07 -19.89
CA GLN A 575 -34.57 -12.35 -19.19
C GLN A 575 -33.42 -12.50 -18.18
N LEU A 576 -32.19 -12.16 -18.58
CA LEU A 576 -31.03 -12.19 -17.68
C LEU A 576 -31.22 -11.22 -16.50
N SER A 577 -31.70 -10.01 -16.79
CA SER A 577 -31.95 -8.98 -15.78
C SER A 577 -32.99 -9.40 -14.75
N ARG A 578 -34.09 -10.05 -15.19
CA ARG A 578 -35.09 -10.61 -14.27
C ARG A 578 -34.42 -11.56 -13.28
N ARG A 579 -33.55 -12.45 -13.75
CA ARG A 579 -32.82 -13.37 -12.87
C ARG A 579 -32.00 -12.62 -11.84
N MET A 580 -31.21 -11.62 -12.24
CA MET A 580 -30.36 -10.81 -11.33
C MET A 580 -31.14 -9.97 -10.32
N GLY A 581 -32.38 -9.57 -10.63
CA GLY A 581 -33.26 -8.84 -9.72
C GLY A 581 -33.58 -9.62 -8.43
N TRP A 582 -33.60 -10.95 -8.48
CA TRP A 582 -33.92 -11.83 -7.34
C TRP A 582 -32.73 -12.17 -6.44
N TRP A 583 -31.50 -11.86 -6.85
CA TRP A 583 -30.27 -12.15 -6.09
C TRP A 583 -29.88 -11.06 -5.11
#